data_AF-A0A7X3K6P1-F1
#
_entry.id   AF-A0A7X3K6P1-F1
#
_cell.length_a   1.000
_cell.length_b   1.000
_cell.length_c   1.000
_cell.angle_alpha   90.00
_cell.angle_beta   90.00
_cell.angle_gamma   90.00
#
_symmetry.space_group_name_H-M   'P 1'
#
loop_
_entity.id
_entity.type
_entity.pdbx_description
1 polymer ?
#
loop_
_entity_poly.entity_id
_entity_poly.type
_entity_poly.pdbx_seq_one_letter_code
_entity_poly.pdbx_strand_id
1 'polypeptide(L)'
;MKTIKGLRWLIISLVAVATIINYIDRSALAVMWPGIASELGMDKRDYANIVTIFLIGYAVGQSLFGKVFDALGTRIGFVLSILVWSGAIALHYVARSALSFGLFRTMLGVGEAGNWPGATKAIAEWFPVRERALGQGIFGAGASLGSVIAPPLVALLYAAYGWKATFALIGSLGFIWIVPWLIVYKAGPAAHPWIGADERALILSGPRDAETTQGEYVPTLAQLLRHRQSWGVIAARFFIDPVWWLFVSWLPLYLNERFGFDVKEIGMFAWVPYVGAAVGALAGGWLCGRLLARGWSVNRARKSVIAAGLLLMFPALILSAAAATPVLAVLAIGVILFGFQAAITNIQTLPSDFYSGQTVGTLAGLSGTSAVLGVIVCMQLVPVLTVGGDYTPFFILGALLLPLVYLSLWLGGRVDRVQPHPSHKKTGDLDETCVL
;
A
#
# COMPACT_ATOMS: atom_id res chain seq x y z
N MET A 1 14.88 26.35 20.43
CA MET A 1 13.88 25.26 20.37
C MET A 1 14.61 23.93 20.23
N LYS A 2 14.18 22.86 20.91
CA LYS A 2 14.81 21.53 20.79
C LYS A 2 14.54 20.96 19.39
N THR A 3 15.60 20.73 18.62
CA THR A 3 15.54 20.01 17.34
C THR A 3 15.65 18.51 17.60
N ILE A 4 15.00 17.71 16.77
CA ILE A 4 15.05 16.24 16.80
C ILE A 4 15.88 15.79 15.60
N LYS A 5 16.94 15.03 15.85
CA LYS A 5 17.74 14.43 14.77
C LYS A 5 16.96 13.29 14.12
N GLY A 6 16.87 13.29 12.79
CA GLY A 6 16.23 12.21 12.04
C GLY A 6 14.70 12.24 12.13
N LEU A 7 14.12 13.44 12.18
CA LEU A 7 12.67 13.62 12.33
C LEU A 7 11.88 12.95 11.20
N ARG A 8 12.41 12.93 9.97
CA ARG A 8 11.75 12.23 8.85
C ARG A 8 11.55 10.74 9.11
N TRP A 9 12.51 10.11 9.80
CA TRP A 9 12.45 8.69 10.17
C TRP A 9 11.40 8.45 11.25
N LEU A 10 11.30 9.34 12.25
CA LEU A 10 10.24 9.26 13.25
C LEU A 10 8.84 9.36 12.60
N ILE A 11 8.67 10.26 11.64
CA ILE A 11 7.39 10.44 10.93
C ILE A 11 6.99 9.18 10.18
N ILE A 12 7.90 8.60 9.38
CA ILE A 12 7.56 7.38 8.64
C ILE A 12 7.38 6.16 9.56
N SER A 13 8.09 6.11 10.69
CA SER A 13 7.87 5.08 11.72
C SER A 13 6.48 5.20 12.34
N LEU A 14 5.99 6.42 12.62
CA LEU A 14 4.61 6.60 13.08
C LEU A 14 3.62 6.11 12.03
N VAL A 15 3.81 6.46 10.76
CA VAL A 15 2.96 5.97 9.66
C VAL A 15 3.02 4.43 9.56
N ALA A 16 4.19 3.81 9.74
CA ALA A 16 4.31 2.35 9.79
C ALA A 16 3.56 1.73 10.98
N VAL A 17 3.54 2.38 12.15
CA VAL A 17 2.72 1.96 13.30
C VAL A 17 1.23 2.06 12.98
N ALA A 18 0.77 3.13 12.31
CA ALA A 18 -0.60 3.19 11.82
C ALA A 18 -0.92 2.02 10.89
N THR A 19 0.01 1.64 10.00
CA THR A 19 -0.17 0.46 9.13
C THR A 19 -0.28 -0.84 9.92
N ILE A 20 0.47 -1.01 11.01
CA ILE A 20 0.33 -2.19 11.88
C ILE A 20 -1.09 -2.26 12.46
N ILE A 21 -1.60 -1.15 13.00
CA ILE A 21 -2.97 -1.06 13.53
C ILE A 21 -3.97 -1.38 12.40
N ASN A 22 -3.76 -0.83 11.20
CA ASN A 22 -4.62 -1.07 10.04
C ASN A 22 -4.74 -2.56 9.69
N TYR A 23 -3.64 -3.30 9.75
CA TYR A 23 -3.64 -4.73 9.47
C TYR A 23 -4.26 -5.55 10.62
N ILE A 24 -4.15 -5.10 11.87
CA ILE A 24 -4.89 -5.68 13.00
C ILE A 24 -6.40 -5.64 12.74
N ASP A 25 -6.91 -4.48 12.32
CA ASP A 25 -8.33 -4.28 12.05
C ASP A 25 -8.84 -5.10 10.85
N ARG A 26 -8.00 -5.30 9.82
CA ARG A 26 -8.32 -6.20 8.70
C ARG A 26 -8.50 -7.64 9.14
N SER A 27 -7.54 -8.17 9.91
CA SER A 27 -7.56 -9.56 10.36
C SER A 27 -8.69 -9.84 11.37
N ALA A 28 -9.15 -8.82 12.09
CA ALA A 28 -10.14 -8.95 13.17
C ALA A 28 -11.40 -9.73 12.76
N LEU A 29 -11.96 -9.43 11.58
CA LEU A 29 -13.18 -10.07 11.08
C LEU A 29 -12.98 -11.59 10.89
N ALA A 30 -11.93 -11.99 10.18
CA ALA A 30 -11.71 -13.40 9.86
C ALA A 30 -11.46 -14.24 11.12
N VAL A 31 -10.68 -13.71 12.06
CA VAL A 31 -10.34 -14.39 13.32
C VAL A 31 -11.56 -14.60 14.20
N MET A 32 -12.44 -13.60 14.29
CA MET A 32 -13.62 -13.65 15.18
C MET A 32 -14.90 -14.13 14.48
N TRP A 33 -14.84 -14.46 13.19
CA TRP A 33 -16.02 -14.78 12.39
C TRP A 33 -16.93 -15.84 13.00
N PRO A 34 -16.45 -17.00 13.52
CA PRO A 34 -17.33 -18.02 14.08
C PRO A 34 -18.23 -17.49 15.22
N GLY A 35 -17.70 -16.65 16.11
CA GLY A 35 -18.47 -16.05 17.20
C GLY A 35 -19.47 -15.00 16.70
N ILE A 36 -19.03 -14.15 15.78
CA ILE A 36 -19.86 -13.12 15.17
C ILE A 36 -21.05 -13.76 14.41
N ALA A 37 -20.75 -14.78 13.60
CA ALA A 37 -21.72 -15.49 12.77
C ALA A 37 -22.76 -16.21 13.62
N SER A 38 -22.33 -16.92 14.66
CA SER A 38 -23.23 -17.61 15.59
C SER A 38 -24.17 -16.64 16.32
N GLU A 39 -23.69 -15.46 16.73
CA GLU A 39 -24.51 -14.51 17.49
C GLU A 39 -25.48 -13.73 16.60
N LEU A 40 -25.06 -13.37 15.38
CA LEU A 40 -25.87 -12.58 14.45
C LEU A 40 -26.68 -13.43 13.45
N GLY A 41 -26.58 -14.76 13.54
CA GLY A 41 -27.26 -15.68 12.63
C GLY A 41 -26.78 -15.57 11.18
N MET A 42 -25.50 -15.24 10.97
CA MET A 42 -24.93 -15.05 9.64
C MET A 42 -24.29 -16.33 9.11
N ASP A 43 -24.29 -16.47 7.79
CA ASP A 43 -23.71 -17.62 7.10
C ASP A 43 -22.46 -17.25 6.29
N LYS A 44 -21.89 -18.24 5.59
CA LYS A 44 -20.70 -18.02 4.76
C LYS A 44 -20.95 -17.03 3.60
N ARG A 45 -22.18 -16.91 3.12
CA ARG A 45 -22.53 -15.94 2.07
C ARG A 45 -22.49 -14.52 2.63
N ASP A 46 -22.96 -14.31 3.86
CA ASP A 46 -22.84 -13.02 4.53
C ASP A 46 -21.39 -12.61 4.72
N TYR A 47 -20.52 -13.54 5.15
CA TYR A 47 -19.07 -13.29 5.25
C TYR A 47 -18.49 -12.79 3.92
N ALA A 48 -18.76 -13.53 2.84
CA ALA A 48 -18.26 -13.19 1.51
C ALA A 48 -18.76 -11.80 1.08
N ASN A 49 -20.04 -11.51 1.28
CA ASN A 49 -20.63 -10.21 0.98
C ASN A 49 -19.95 -9.09 1.78
N ILE A 50 -19.74 -9.27 3.09
CA ILE A 50 -19.09 -8.28 3.98
C ILE A 50 -17.65 -7.99 3.54
N VAL A 51 -16.90 -9.01 3.16
CA VAL A 51 -15.53 -8.84 2.63
C VAL A 51 -15.56 -8.10 1.30
N THR A 52 -16.49 -8.46 0.39
CA THR A 52 -16.63 -7.79 -0.92
C THR A 52 -16.97 -6.31 -0.77
N ILE A 53 -17.96 -5.95 0.06
CA ILE A 53 -18.35 -4.54 0.25
C ILE A 53 -17.26 -3.73 0.98
N PHE A 54 -16.42 -4.36 1.80
CA PHE A 54 -15.20 -3.74 2.34
C PHE A 54 -14.22 -3.42 1.20
N LEU A 55 -13.94 -4.37 0.30
CA LEU A 55 -13.04 -4.14 -0.84
C LEU A 55 -13.55 -3.05 -1.77
N ILE A 56 -14.86 -2.99 -2.03
CA ILE A 56 -15.48 -1.91 -2.81
C ILE A 56 -15.30 -0.56 -2.11
N GLY A 57 -15.61 -0.48 -0.81
CA GLY A 57 -15.40 0.73 0.00
C GLY A 57 -13.93 1.16 -0.01
N TYR A 58 -13.01 0.19 0.09
CA TYR A 58 -11.58 0.41 0.06
C TYR A 58 -11.09 0.93 -1.30
N ALA A 59 -11.56 0.37 -2.41
CA ALA A 59 -11.25 0.86 -3.75
C ALA A 59 -11.69 2.33 -3.94
N VAL A 60 -12.92 2.67 -3.53
CA VAL A 60 -13.42 4.05 -3.57
C VAL A 60 -12.61 4.96 -2.65
N GLY A 61 -12.32 4.49 -1.44
CA GLY A 61 -11.53 5.20 -0.44
C GLY A 61 -10.13 5.56 -0.92
N GLN A 62 -9.47 4.69 -1.70
CA GLN A 62 -8.11 4.94 -2.21
C GLN A 62 -8.08 6.25 -3.03
N SER A 63 -8.97 6.37 -4.02
CA SER A 63 -9.08 7.58 -4.85
C SER A 63 -9.58 8.79 -4.05
N LEU A 64 -10.55 8.60 -3.16
CA LEU A 64 -11.10 9.67 -2.33
C LEU A 64 -10.03 10.28 -1.44
N PHE A 65 -9.36 9.47 -0.63
CA PHE A 65 -8.34 9.96 0.30
C PHE A 65 -7.12 10.50 -0.43
N GLY A 66 -6.75 9.96 -1.60
CA GLY A 66 -5.72 10.57 -2.43
C GLY A 66 -5.96 12.08 -2.67
N LYS A 67 -7.20 12.46 -3.00
CA LYS A 67 -7.60 13.86 -3.15
C LYS A 67 -7.66 14.62 -1.82
N VAL A 68 -8.15 13.98 -0.76
CA VAL A 68 -8.20 14.59 0.60
C VAL A 68 -6.79 14.97 1.07
N PHE A 69 -5.81 14.08 0.88
CA PHE A 69 -4.40 14.33 1.21
C PHE A 69 -3.79 15.47 0.41
N ASP A 70 -4.18 15.60 -0.86
CA ASP A 70 -3.73 16.68 -1.72
C ASP A 70 -4.38 18.03 -1.36
N ALA A 71 -5.67 18.04 -0.99
CA ALA A 71 -6.43 19.25 -0.70
C ALA A 71 -6.24 19.78 0.73
N LEU A 72 -6.22 18.88 1.73
CA LEU A 72 -6.18 19.24 3.15
C LEU A 72 -4.80 19.01 3.79
N GLY A 73 -3.87 18.42 3.04
CA GLY A 73 -2.51 18.11 3.48
C GLY A 73 -2.40 16.84 4.34
N THR A 74 -1.17 16.36 4.49
CA THR A 74 -0.83 15.08 5.14
C THR A 74 -1.30 14.99 6.59
N ARG A 75 -1.15 16.07 7.36
CA ARG A 75 -1.52 16.10 8.78
C ARG A 75 -3.00 15.78 8.99
N ILE A 76 -3.88 16.55 8.34
CA ILE A 76 -5.33 16.43 8.50
C ILE A 76 -5.85 15.21 7.74
N GLY A 77 -5.28 14.89 6.57
CA GLY A 77 -5.64 13.68 5.83
C GLY A 77 -5.51 12.40 6.67
N PHE A 78 -4.41 12.23 7.41
CA PHE A 78 -4.24 11.09 8.32
C PHE A 78 -5.24 11.11 9.47
N VAL A 79 -5.50 12.27 10.07
CA VAL A 79 -6.50 12.39 11.15
C VAL A 79 -7.88 11.98 10.65
N LEU A 80 -8.35 12.51 9.51
CA LEU A 80 -9.66 12.18 8.95
C LEU A 80 -9.76 10.68 8.60
N SER A 81 -8.73 10.14 7.94
CA SER A 81 -8.65 8.72 7.59
C SER A 81 -8.78 7.82 8.82
N ILE A 82 -7.97 8.06 9.84
CA ILE A 82 -7.93 7.24 11.06
C ILE A 82 -9.16 7.48 11.93
N LEU A 83 -9.74 8.68 11.98
CA LEU A 83 -11.00 8.92 12.67
C LEU A 83 -12.14 8.09 12.05
N VAL A 84 -12.27 8.12 10.72
CA VAL A 84 -13.30 7.36 10.01
C VAL A 84 -13.10 5.85 10.21
N TRP A 85 -11.88 5.36 10.02
CA TRP A 85 -11.57 3.95 10.23
C TRP A 85 -11.78 3.54 11.70
N SER A 86 -11.17 4.23 12.67
CA SER A 86 -11.24 3.88 14.10
C SER A 86 -12.67 3.92 14.62
N GLY A 87 -13.46 4.90 14.16
CA GLY A 87 -14.88 4.97 14.45
C GLY A 87 -15.64 3.78 13.83
N ALA A 88 -15.40 3.47 12.56
CA ALA A 88 -16.05 2.37 11.86
C ALA A 88 -15.75 1.01 12.51
N ILE A 89 -14.49 0.73 12.89
CA ILE A 89 -14.15 -0.52 13.58
C ILE A 89 -14.82 -0.58 14.96
N ALA A 90 -14.82 0.50 15.74
CA ALA A 90 -15.48 0.54 17.05
C ALA A 90 -17.01 0.37 16.95
N LEU A 91 -17.65 0.88 15.89
CA LEU A 91 -19.08 0.72 15.63
C LEU A 91 -19.52 -0.75 15.48
N HIS A 92 -18.61 -1.67 15.15
CA HIS A 92 -18.94 -3.09 15.12
C HIS A 92 -19.40 -3.60 16.49
N TYR A 93 -19.01 -2.98 17.60
CA TYR A 93 -19.50 -3.30 18.95
C TYR A 93 -21.04 -3.30 19.03
N VAL A 94 -21.70 -2.38 18.31
CA VAL A 94 -23.16 -2.23 18.31
C VAL A 94 -23.85 -2.93 17.14
N ALA A 95 -23.12 -3.67 16.30
CA ALA A 95 -23.70 -4.39 15.17
C ALA A 95 -24.71 -5.45 15.66
N ARG A 96 -25.88 -5.51 15.00
CA ARG A 96 -27.00 -6.42 15.33
C ARG A 96 -27.47 -7.28 14.18
N SER A 97 -26.91 -7.09 12.99
CA SER A 97 -27.29 -7.80 11.76
C SER A 97 -26.18 -7.75 10.72
N ALA A 98 -26.23 -8.64 9.72
CA ALA A 98 -25.34 -8.62 8.57
C ALA A 98 -25.29 -7.26 7.86
N LEU A 99 -26.43 -6.60 7.72
CA LEU A 99 -26.50 -5.26 7.11
C LEU A 99 -25.73 -4.23 7.92
N SER A 100 -26.00 -4.11 9.23
CA SER A 100 -25.30 -3.14 10.09
C SER A 100 -23.80 -3.41 10.13
N PHE A 101 -23.40 -4.68 10.25
CA PHE A 101 -22.01 -5.10 10.23
C PHE A 101 -21.35 -4.74 8.90
N GLY A 102 -22.02 -5.05 7.80
CA GLY A 102 -21.55 -4.74 6.45
C GLY A 102 -21.35 -3.25 6.20
N LEU A 103 -22.28 -2.40 6.66
CA LEU A 103 -22.16 -0.94 6.55
C LEU A 103 -20.93 -0.41 7.28
N PHE A 104 -20.70 -0.87 8.52
CA PHE A 104 -19.50 -0.50 9.28
C PHE A 104 -18.24 -1.01 8.60
N ARG A 105 -18.31 -2.18 7.95
CA ARG A 105 -17.17 -2.72 7.20
C ARG A 105 -16.89 -1.93 5.92
N THR A 106 -17.90 -1.43 5.22
CA THR A 106 -17.72 -0.50 4.10
C THR A 106 -17.12 0.83 4.56
N MET A 107 -17.63 1.43 5.64
CA MET A 107 -17.06 2.66 6.21
C MET A 107 -15.58 2.48 6.59
N LEU A 108 -15.27 1.33 7.19
CA LEU A 108 -13.92 0.94 7.54
C LEU A 108 -13.04 0.84 6.28
N GLY A 109 -13.51 0.18 5.23
CA GLY A 109 -12.81 0.12 3.94
C GLY A 109 -12.49 1.51 3.39
N VAL A 110 -13.48 2.42 3.38
CA VAL A 110 -13.29 3.80 2.92
C VAL A 110 -12.19 4.51 3.73
N GLY A 111 -12.25 4.45 5.06
CA GLY A 111 -11.27 5.08 5.95
C GLY A 111 -9.87 4.48 5.81
N GLU A 112 -9.74 3.17 5.94
CA GLU A 112 -8.44 2.46 5.91
C GLU A 112 -7.65 2.71 4.61
N ALA A 113 -8.35 2.96 3.51
CA ALA A 113 -7.73 3.19 2.22
C ALA A 113 -6.81 4.41 2.20
N GLY A 114 -7.05 5.41 3.07
CA GLY A 114 -6.22 6.61 3.16
C GLY A 114 -4.78 6.34 3.61
N ASN A 115 -4.50 5.20 4.23
CA ASN A 115 -3.16 4.89 4.71
C ASN A 115 -2.09 4.86 3.59
N TRP A 116 -2.42 4.31 2.41
CA TRP A 116 -1.46 4.20 1.30
C TRP A 116 -1.17 5.54 0.62
N PRO A 117 -2.17 6.32 0.15
CA PRO A 117 -1.90 7.63 -0.43
C PRO A 117 -1.25 8.58 0.57
N GLY A 118 -1.65 8.51 1.84
CA GLY A 118 -1.06 9.30 2.92
C GLY A 118 0.41 9.00 3.16
N ALA A 119 0.80 7.72 3.18
CA ALA A 119 2.20 7.34 3.32
C ALA A 119 3.06 7.83 2.15
N THR A 120 2.62 7.59 0.91
CA THR A 120 3.33 8.07 -0.28
C THR A 120 3.47 9.59 -0.29
N LYS A 121 2.42 10.32 0.13
CA LYS A 121 2.45 11.78 0.27
C LYS A 121 3.44 12.24 1.35
N ALA A 122 3.39 11.63 2.54
CA ALA A 122 4.33 11.92 3.62
C ALA A 122 5.78 11.69 3.18
N ILE A 123 6.04 10.61 2.44
CA ILE A 123 7.36 10.31 1.89
C ILE A 123 7.79 11.35 0.85
N ALA A 124 6.88 11.76 -0.03
CA ALA A 124 7.17 12.78 -1.05
C ALA A 124 7.58 14.11 -0.43
N GLU A 125 6.96 14.48 0.69
CA GLU A 125 7.23 15.71 1.44
C GLU A 125 8.51 15.61 2.27
N TRP A 126 8.72 14.51 3.00
CA TRP A 126 9.75 14.41 4.04
C TRP A 126 11.06 13.75 3.62
N PHE A 127 11.11 13.11 2.44
CA PHE A 127 12.29 12.36 2.03
C PHE A 127 12.89 12.89 0.72
N PRO A 128 14.22 13.06 0.66
CA PRO A 128 14.90 13.30 -0.61
C PRO A 128 14.74 12.08 -1.51
N VAL A 129 14.75 12.28 -2.84
CA VAL A 129 14.52 11.24 -3.86
C VAL A 129 15.29 9.94 -3.60
N ARG A 130 16.54 10.07 -3.14
CA ARG A 130 17.43 8.95 -2.80
C ARG A 130 16.88 8.04 -1.70
N GLU A 131 16.15 8.59 -0.74
CA GLU A 131 15.69 7.89 0.46
C GLU A 131 14.19 7.54 0.42
N ARG A 132 13.44 8.04 -0.56
CA ARG A 132 11.99 7.81 -0.66
C ARG A 132 11.60 6.33 -0.69
N ALA A 133 12.32 5.51 -1.46
CA ALA A 133 12.04 4.07 -1.51
C ALA A 133 12.35 3.37 -0.18
N LEU A 134 13.35 3.83 0.58
CA LEU A 134 13.59 3.30 1.93
C LEU A 134 12.47 3.70 2.90
N GLY A 135 11.98 4.94 2.82
CA GLY A 135 10.79 5.37 3.55
C GLY A 135 9.57 4.51 3.22
N GLN A 136 9.32 4.25 1.93
CA GLN A 136 8.25 3.36 1.48
C GLN A 136 8.46 1.92 1.98
N GLY A 137 9.72 1.46 2.05
CA GLY A 137 10.08 0.14 2.58
C GLY A 137 9.81 -0.01 4.07
N ILE A 138 10.06 1.02 4.88
CA ILE A 138 9.72 1.03 6.32
C ILE A 138 8.21 0.91 6.51
N PHE A 139 7.45 1.68 5.74
CA PHE A 139 5.99 1.60 5.75
C PHE A 139 5.49 0.22 5.29
N GLY A 140 6.07 -0.35 4.23
CA GLY A 140 5.77 -1.71 3.76
C GLY A 140 6.10 -2.80 4.77
N ALA A 141 7.20 -2.65 5.52
CA ALA A 141 7.52 -3.55 6.63
C ALA A 141 6.48 -3.48 7.77
N GLY A 142 5.89 -2.30 8.01
CA GLY A 142 4.76 -2.15 8.94
C GLY A 142 3.55 -3.01 8.55
N ALA A 143 3.21 -3.08 7.27
CA ALA A 143 2.15 -3.98 6.78
C ALA A 143 2.46 -5.45 7.08
N SER A 144 3.69 -5.89 6.80
CA SER A 144 4.13 -7.25 7.07
C SER A 144 4.09 -7.59 8.58
N LEU A 145 4.57 -6.68 9.43
CA LEU A 145 4.53 -6.86 10.88
C LEU A 145 3.10 -6.91 11.42
N GLY A 146 2.20 -6.09 10.87
CA GLY A 146 0.77 -6.14 11.18
C GLY A 146 0.18 -7.52 10.92
N SER A 147 0.45 -8.13 9.76
CA SER A 147 0.00 -9.50 9.45
C SER A 147 0.54 -10.57 10.40
N VAL A 148 1.72 -10.37 11.00
CA VAL A 148 2.30 -11.29 11.99
C VAL A 148 1.65 -11.11 13.37
N ILE A 149 1.42 -9.86 13.79
CA ILE A 149 0.92 -9.52 15.13
C ILE A 149 -0.59 -9.73 15.25
N ALA A 150 -1.34 -9.50 14.17
CA ALA A 150 -2.79 -9.38 14.23
C ALA A 150 -3.51 -10.66 14.70
N PRO A 151 -3.26 -11.86 14.14
CA PRO A 151 -3.97 -13.06 14.56
C PRO A 151 -3.83 -13.39 16.05
N PRO A 152 -2.63 -13.45 16.66
CA PRO A 152 -2.50 -13.78 18.08
C PRO A 152 -3.09 -12.70 18.99
N LEU A 153 -2.93 -11.41 18.63
CA LEU A 153 -3.50 -10.32 19.41
C LEU A 153 -5.03 -10.36 19.42
N VAL A 154 -5.66 -10.49 18.25
CA VAL A 154 -7.13 -10.54 18.14
C VAL A 154 -7.68 -11.78 18.84
N ALA A 155 -7.05 -12.94 18.68
CA ALA A 155 -7.48 -14.18 19.33
C ALA A 155 -7.46 -14.07 20.87
N LEU A 156 -6.39 -13.49 21.43
CA LEU A 156 -6.27 -13.26 22.87
C LEU A 156 -7.38 -12.33 23.38
N LEU A 157 -7.62 -11.22 22.68
CA LEU A 157 -8.68 -10.27 23.05
C LEU A 157 -10.07 -10.90 22.94
N TYR A 158 -10.32 -11.66 21.88
CA TYR A 158 -11.59 -12.37 21.68
C TYR A 158 -11.85 -13.42 22.77
N ALA A 159 -10.84 -14.21 23.15
CA ALA A 159 -10.97 -15.20 24.22
C ALA A 159 -11.25 -14.55 25.59
N ALA A 160 -10.66 -13.40 25.86
CA ALA A 160 -10.81 -12.70 27.14
C ALA A 160 -12.12 -11.89 27.23
N TYR A 161 -12.55 -11.26 26.13
CA TYR A 161 -13.60 -10.23 26.16
C TYR A 161 -14.73 -10.43 25.15
N GLY A 162 -14.64 -11.42 24.26
CA GLY A 162 -15.58 -11.62 23.16
C GLY A 162 -15.43 -10.60 22.02
N TRP A 163 -16.14 -10.83 20.92
CA TRP A 163 -15.88 -10.09 19.66
C TRP A 163 -16.26 -8.60 19.72
N LYS A 164 -17.34 -8.25 20.42
CA LYS A 164 -17.79 -6.86 20.55
C LYS A 164 -16.73 -6.01 21.22
N ALA A 165 -16.28 -6.43 22.41
CA ALA A 165 -15.27 -5.71 23.17
C ALA A 165 -13.94 -5.67 22.42
N THR A 166 -13.55 -6.74 21.72
CA THR A 166 -12.35 -6.73 20.88
C THR A 166 -12.40 -5.63 19.82
N PHE A 167 -13.52 -5.46 19.09
CA PHE A 167 -13.64 -4.38 18.11
C PHE A 167 -13.53 -2.98 18.73
N ALA A 168 -14.11 -2.77 19.92
CA ALA A 168 -13.97 -1.51 20.63
C ALA A 168 -12.52 -1.25 21.08
N LEU A 169 -11.83 -2.29 21.57
CA LEU A 169 -10.43 -2.20 22.02
C LEU A 169 -9.48 -1.91 20.87
N ILE A 170 -9.55 -2.65 19.77
CA ILE A 170 -8.66 -2.40 18.61
C ILE A 170 -8.99 -1.04 17.95
N GLY A 171 -10.26 -0.64 17.91
CA GLY A 171 -10.67 0.69 17.45
C GLY A 171 -10.10 1.83 18.27
N SER A 172 -9.91 1.63 19.58
CA SER A 172 -9.27 2.63 20.44
C SER A 172 -7.82 2.90 20.05
N LEU A 173 -7.10 1.91 19.48
CA LEU A 173 -5.69 2.05 19.12
C LEU A 173 -5.47 3.15 18.07
N GLY A 174 -6.37 3.26 17.09
CA GLY A 174 -6.28 4.31 16.09
C GLY A 174 -6.54 5.70 16.67
N PHE A 175 -7.51 5.85 17.57
CA PHE A 175 -7.72 7.11 18.30
C PHE A 175 -6.50 7.49 19.17
N ILE A 176 -5.90 6.51 19.85
CA ILE A 176 -4.66 6.71 20.62
C ILE A 176 -3.53 7.16 19.70
N TRP A 177 -3.40 6.59 18.50
CA TRP A 177 -2.36 6.94 17.54
C TRP A 177 -2.48 8.37 16.99
N ILE A 178 -3.69 8.94 16.91
CA ILE A 178 -3.89 10.34 16.48
C ILE A 178 -3.13 11.31 17.39
N VAL A 179 -3.00 11.01 18.69
CA VAL A 179 -2.33 11.89 19.67
C VAL A 179 -0.85 12.11 19.32
N PRO A 180 0.03 11.09 19.25
CA PRO A 180 1.41 11.29 18.84
C PRO A 180 1.53 11.86 17.43
N TRP A 181 0.63 11.52 16.51
CA TRP A 181 0.63 12.12 15.16
C TRP A 181 0.43 13.64 15.19
N LEU A 182 -0.56 14.13 15.92
CA LEU A 182 -0.83 15.56 16.04
C LEU A 182 0.28 16.32 16.77
N ILE A 183 0.97 15.66 17.70
CA ILE A 183 2.11 16.21 18.45
C ILE A 183 3.36 16.27 17.57
N VAL A 184 3.66 15.21 16.81
CA VAL A 184 4.91 15.08 16.04
C VAL A 184 4.80 15.73 14.68
N TYR A 185 3.72 15.50 13.93
CA TYR A 185 3.52 16.07 12.60
C TYR A 185 2.81 17.43 12.73
N LYS A 186 3.58 18.50 12.98
CA LYS A 186 3.02 19.84 13.19
C LYS A 186 2.81 20.64 11.91
N ALA A 187 3.73 20.50 10.96
CA ALA A 187 3.79 21.21 9.69
C ALA A 187 4.67 20.44 8.69
N GLY A 188 4.70 20.85 7.42
CA GLY A 188 5.67 20.31 6.46
C GLY A 188 7.13 20.67 6.82
N PRO A 189 8.13 20.02 6.21
CA PRO A 189 9.54 20.14 6.58
C PRO A 189 10.10 21.57 6.47
N ALA A 190 9.55 22.39 5.56
CA ALA A 190 9.96 23.79 5.40
C ALA A 190 9.68 24.64 6.65
N ALA A 191 8.53 24.43 7.29
CA ALA A 191 8.06 25.20 8.44
C ALA A 191 8.15 24.43 9.77
N HIS A 192 8.66 23.19 9.76
CA HIS A 192 8.59 22.35 10.95
C HIS A 192 9.47 22.89 12.10
N PRO A 193 8.95 23.03 13.33
CA PRO A 193 9.68 23.62 14.45
C PRO A 193 10.80 22.75 15.04
N TRP A 194 10.72 21.43 14.87
CA TRP A 194 11.67 20.47 15.46
C TRP A 194 12.69 19.91 14.47
N ILE A 195 12.67 20.35 13.20
CA ILE A 195 13.62 19.88 12.20
C ILE A 195 14.97 20.62 12.35
N GLY A 196 16.08 19.89 12.29
CA GLY A 196 17.42 20.49 12.25
C GLY A 196 17.69 21.18 10.90
N ALA A 197 18.63 22.15 10.89
CA ALA A 197 18.98 22.89 9.68
C ALA A 197 19.51 21.98 8.56
N ASP A 198 20.41 21.05 8.89
CA ASP A 198 21.00 20.11 7.92
C ASP A 198 19.96 19.17 7.31
N GLU A 199 19.03 18.68 8.13
CA GLU A 199 17.94 17.81 7.67
C GLU A 199 16.94 18.58 6.80
N ARG A 200 16.60 19.81 7.19
CA ARG A 200 15.77 20.70 6.37
C ARG A 200 16.45 20.98 5.02
N ALA A 201 17.74 21.30 5.03
CA ALA A 201 18.51 21.53 3.82
C ALA A 201 18.49 20.28 2.94
N LEU A 202 18.79 19.10 3.48
CA LEU A 202 18.77 17.83 2.73
C LEU A 202 17.42 17.54 2.06
N ILE A 203 16.30 17.80 2.76
CA ILE A 203 14.96 17.56 2.21
C ILE A 203 14.62 18.58 1.11
N LEU A 204 14.93 19.86 1.35
CA LEU A 204 14.60 20.96 0.44
C LEU A 204 15.59 21.14 -0.72
N SER A 205 16.80 20.58 -0.61
CA SER A 205 17.88 20.64 -1.60
C SER A 205 17.82 19.50 -2.63
N GLY A 206 16.81 18.62 -2.57
CA GLY A 206 16.51 17.70 -3.68
C GLY A 206 16.38 18.52 -4.97
N PRO A 207 16.77 17.98 -6.14
CA PRO A 207 17.01 18.76 -7.34
C PRO A 207 15.85 19.71 -7.60
N ARG A 208 16.07 20.99 -7.22
CA ARG A 208 15.52 22.10 -7.96
C ARG A 208 16.27 21.97 -9.26
N ASP A 209 15.63 21.42 -10.29
CA ASP A 209 16.14 21.64 -11.63
C ASP A 209 16.34 23.15 -11.70
N ALA A 210 17.61 23.57 -11.78
CA ALA A 210 18.02 24.97 -11.72
C ALA A 210 17.50 25.79 -12.93
N GLU A 211 16.60 25.19 -13.71
CA GLU A 211 15.98 25.71 -14.93
C GLU A 211 14.45 25.77 -14.86
N THR A 212 13.76 25.24 -13.84
CA THR A 212 12.29 25.41 -13.71
C THR A 212 11.93 26.51 -12.72
N THR A 213 11.99 27.75 -13.20
CA THR A 213 11.32 28.93 -12.62
C THR A 213 9.79 28.85 -12.74
N GLN A 214 9.26 27.77 -13.32
CA GLN A 214 7.82 27.52 -13.44
C GLN A 214 7.33 26.79 -12.20
N GLY A 215 6.28 27.31 -11.58
CA GLY A 215 5.68 26.77 -10.36
C GLY A 215 5.27 25.30 -10.48
N GLU A 216 4.88 24.72 -9.35
CA GLU A 216 4.46 23.33 -9.24
C GLU A 216 3.37 22.97 -10.26
N TYR A 217 3.61 21.94 -11.09
CA TYR A 217 2.62 21.41 -12.02
C TYR A 217 1.56 20.60 -11.28
N VAL A 218 0.34 21.14 -11.19
CA VAL A 218 -0.83 20.51 -10.57
C VAL A 218 -1.86 20.18 -11.66
N PRO A 219 -1.76 19.01 -12.33
CA PRO A 219 -2.72 18.62 -13.36
C PRO A 219 -4.11 18.33 -12.79
N THR A 220 -5.14 18.64 -13.58
CA THR A 220 -6.47 18.05 -13.39
C THR A 220 -6.42 16.54 -13.56
N LEU A 221 -7.42 15.81 -13.04
CA LEU A 221 -7.51 14.35 -13.21
C LEU A 221 -7.45 13.91 -14.68
N ALA A 222 -8.10 14.67 -15.58
CA ALA A 222 -8.08 14.39 -17.01
C ALA A 222 -6.68 14.56 -17.61
N GLN A 223 -5.94 15.60 -17.22
CA GLN A 223 -4.55 15.80 -17.64
C GLN A 223 -3.62 14.75 -17.06
N LEU A 224 -3.79 14.38 -15.79
CA LEU A 224 -3.04 13.30 -15.13
C LEU A 224 -3.16 12.00 -15.92
N LEU A 225 -4.38 11.66 -16.35
CA LEU A 225 -4.68 10.45 -17.12
C LEU A 225 -4.23 10.51 -18.59
N ARG A 226 -3.84 11.66 -19.12
CA ARG A 226 -3.22 11.76 -20.45
C ARG A 226 -1.74 11.39 -20.43
N HIS A 227 -1.10 11.42 -19.26
CA HIS A 227 0.30 11.07 -19.11
C HIS A 227 0.49 9.55 -19.01
N ARG A 228 1.30 8.99 -19.90
CA ARG A 228 1.67 7.57 -19.89
C ARG A 228 2.35 7.12 -18.59
N GLN A 229 3.06 8.02 -17.91
CA GLN A 229 3.71 7.79 -16.62
C GLN A 229 2.69 7.38 -15.55
N SER A 230 1.52 8.05 -15.55
CA SER A 230 0.41 7.72 -14.65
C SER A 230 -0.09 6.30 -14.91
N TRP A 231 -0.32 5.95 -16.18
CA TRP A 231 -0.75 4.61 -16.58
C TRP A 231 0.28 3.52 -16.27
N GLY A 232 1.57 3.84 -16.34
CA GLY A 232 2.63 2.90 -15.98
C GLY A 232 2.51 2.41 -14.54
N VAL A 233 2.16 3.29 -13.59
CA VAL A 233 1.97 2.92 -12.18
C VAL A 233 0.61 2.27 -11.96
N ILE A 234 -0.45 2.82 -12.55
CA ILE A 234 -1.81 2.26 -12.45
C ILE A 234 -1.82 0.80 -12.92
N ALA A 235 -1.32 0.52 -14.13
CA ALA A 235 -1.28 -0.83 -14.67
C ALA A 235 -0.30 -1.75 -13.92
N ALA A 236 0.89 -1.25 -13.51
CA ALA A 236 1.81 -2.06 -12.72
C ALA A 236 1.19 -2.50 -11.39
N ARG A 237 0.43 -1.62 -10.73
CA ARG A 237 -0.30 -1.91 -9.49
C ARG A 237 -1.41 -2.93 -9.70
N PHE A 238 -2.17 -2.83 -10.79
CA PHE A 238 -3.20 -3.81 -11.16
C PHE A 238 -2.64 -5.24 -11.23
N PHE A 239 -1.47 -5.43 -11.83
CA PHE A 239 -0.89 -6.76 -12.04
C PHE A 239 -0.08 -7.30 -10.85
N ILE A 240 0.56 -6.44 -10.05
CA ILE A 240 1.43 -6.91 -8.97
C ILE A 240 0.68 -7.16 -7.65
N ASP A 241 -0.31 -6.32 -7.30
CA ASP A 241 -1.02 -6.42 -6.02
C ASP A 241 -1.78 -7.73 -5.78
N PRO A 242 -2.37 -8.39 -6.80
CA PRO A 242 -2.93 -9.71 -6.64
C PRO A 242 -2.01 -10.66 -5.89
N VAL A 243 -0.69 -10.64 -6.17
CA VAL A 243 0.28 -11.55 -5.53
C VAL A 243 0.27 -11.45 -4.01
N TRP A 244 0.18 -10.24 -3.43
CA TRP A 244 0.11 -10.08 -1.97
C TRP A 244 -1.17 -10.65 -1.39
N TRP A 245 -2.31 -10.24 -1.95
CA TRP A 245 -3.63 -10.63 -1.45
C TRP A 245 -3.90 -12.12 -1.62
N LEU A 246 -3.30 -12.71 -2.65
CA LEU A 246 -3.26 -14.14 -2.88
C LEU A 246 -2.75 -14.88 -1.63
N PHE A 247 -1.55 -14.56 -1.17
CA PHE A 247 -0.96 -15.23 0.00
C PHE A 247 -1.60 -14.80 1.31
N VAL A 248 -2.00 -13.54 1.46
CA VAL A 248 -2.73 -13.08 2.65
C VAL A 248 -4.04 -13.83 2.85
N SER A 249 -4.78 -14.08 1.77
CA SER A 249 -6.12 -14.67 1.88
C SER A 249 -6.10 -16.20 1.81
N TRP A 250 -5.13 -16.80 1.11
CA TRP A 250 -5.16 -18.23 0.76
C TRP A 250 -4.01 -19.06 1.33
N LEU A 251 -2.96 -18.46 1.90
CA LEU A 251 -1.82 -19.22 2.45
C LEU A 251 -2.26 -20.26 3.51
N PRO A 252 -3.13 -19.94 4.48
CA PRO A 252 -3.61 -20.94 5.44
C PRO A 252 -4.35 -22.10 4.77
N LEU A 253 -5.17 -21.82 3.75
CA LEU A 253 -5.94 -22.84 3.04
C LEU A 253 -5.02 -23.74 2.21
N TYR A 254 -4.08 -23.15 1.48
CA TYR A 254 -3.07 -23.88 0.73
C TYR A 254 -2.29 -24.86 1.64
N LEU A 255 -1.88 -24.42 2.84
CA LEU A 255 -1.16 -25.29 3.77
C LEU A 255 -2.04 -26.44 4.28
N ASN A 256 -3.32 -26.19 4.56
CA ASN A 256 -4.26 -27.21 4.98
C ASN A 256 -4.55 -28.22 3.85
N GLU A 257 -4.95 -27.76 2.68
CA GLU A 257 -5.38 -28.64 1.58
C GLU A 257 -4.23 -29.43 0.97
N ARG A 258 -3.04 -28.82 0.86
CA ARG A 258 -1.88 -29.47 0.22
C ARG A 258 -1.09 -30.35 1.17
N PHE A 259 -0.96 -29.93 2.44
CA PHE A 259 -0.08 -30.59 3.40
C PHE A 259 -0.80 -31.15 4.62
N GLY A 260 -2.13 -31.03 4.69
CA GLY A 260 -2.93 -31.52 5.82
C GLY A 260 -2.75 -30.74 7.11
N PHE A 261 -2.17 -29.52 7.04
CA PHE A 261 -1.84 -28.76 8.25
C PHE A 261 -3.07 -28.50 9.12
N ASP A 262 -2.96 -28.81 10.40
CA ASP A 262 -3.96 -28.41 11.39
C ASP A 262 -3.80 -26.93 11.77
N VAL A 263 -4.71 -26.43 12.61
CA VAL A 263 -4.72 -25.02 13.04
C VAL A 263 -3.42 -24.63 13.76
N LYS A 264 -2.83 -25.54 14.53
CA LYS A 264 -1.60 -25.28 15.28
C LYS A 264 -0.42 -25.15 14.32
N GLU A 265 -0.33 -26.05 13.35
CA GLU A 265 0.71 -26.04 12.32
C GLU A 265 0.61 -24.78 11.44
N ILE A 266 -0.60 -24.38 11.03
CA ILE A 266 -0.80 -23.11 10.31
C ILE A 266 -0.27 -21.92 11.14
N GLY A 267 -0.58 -21.87 12.44
CA GLY A 267 -0.10 -20.83 13.34
C GLY A 267 1.43 -20.78 13.46
N MET A 268 2.11 -21.94 13.39
CA MET A 268 3.56 -22.04 13.45
C MET A 268 4.27 -21.64 12.14
N PHE A 269 3.61 -21.78 10.99
CA PHE A 269 4.26 -21.64 9.69
C PHE A 269 3.79 -20.43 8.87
N ALA A 270 2.53 -20.01 8.97
CA ALA A 270 1.95 -19.00 8.07
C ALA A 270 2.52 -17.58 8.25
N TRP A 271 3.17 -17.29 9.39
CA TRP A 271 3.82 -16.00 9.64
C TRP A 271 5.18 -15.86 8.93
N VAL A 272 5.87 -16.98 8.69
CA VAL A 272 7.25 -17.02 8.17
C VAL A 272 7.39 -16.28 6.82
N PRO A 273 6.47 -16.42 5.84
CA PRO A 273 6.63 -15.71 4.57
C PRO A 273 6.56 -14.19 4.71
N TYR A 274 5.83 -13.67 5.71
CA TYR A 274 5.74 -12.24 5.97
C TYR A 274 7.04 -11.65 6.55
N VAL A 275 7.91 -12.49 7.13
CA VAL A 275 9.28 -12.07 7.46
C VAL A 275 10.05 -11.76 6.19
N GLY A 276 9.99 -12.67 5.20
CA GLY A 276 10.57 -12.43 3.87
C GLY A 276 10.04 -11.14 3.25
N ALA A 277 8.74 -10.89 3.39
CA ALA A 277 8.11 -9.65 2.97
C ALA A 277 8.69 -8.40 3.68
N ALA A 278 8.79 -8.40 5.01
CA ALA A 278 9.33 -7.29 5.78
C ALA A 278 10.78 -6.98 5.39
N VAL A 279 11.61 -8.01 5.25
CA VAL A 279 13.00 -7.86 4.81
C VAL A 279 13.07 -7.36 3.36
N GLY A 280 12.23 -7.87 2.47
CA GLY A 280 12.16 -7.44 1.06
C GLY A 280 11.80 -5.97 0.91
N ALA A 281 10.89 -5.45 1.73
CA ALA A 281 10.50 -4.04 1.73
C ALA A 281 11.69 -3.14 2.08
N LEU A 282 12.39 -3.46 3.17
CA LEU A 282 13.58 -2.73 3.62
C LEU A 282 14.74 -2.86 2.62
N ALA A 283 15.01 -4.08 2.15
CA ALA A 283 16.11 -4.37 1.24
C ALA A 283 15.91 -3.71 -0.13
N GLY A 284 14.70 -3.76 -0.71
CA GLY A 284 14.39 -3.11 -1.98
C GLY A 284 14.45 -1.59 -1.90
N GLY A 285 13.98 -1.01 -0.79
CA GLY A 285 14.11 0.41 -0.52
C GLY A 285 15.57 0.87 -0.39
N TRP A 286 16.34 0.16 0.44
CA TRP A 286 17.76 0.42 0.68
C TRP A 286 18.61 0.24 -0.58
N LEU A 287 18.40 -0.85 -1.34
CA LEU A 287 19.14 -1.15 -2.56
C LEU A 287 18.97 -0.03 -3.59
N CYS A 288 17.74 0.47 -3.76
CA CYS A 288 17.49 1.58 -4.68
C CYS A 288 18.26 2.84 -4.25
N GLY A 289 18.19 3.20 -2.96
CA GLY A 289 18.96 4.34 -2.43
C GLY A 289 20.47 4.18 -2.61
N ARG A 290 21.00 2.96 -2.48
CA ARG A 290 22.42 2.66 -2.69
C ARG A 290 22.83 2.76 -4.17
N LEU A 291 21.98 2.35 -5.10
CA LEU A 291 22.23 2.53 -6.55
C LEU A 291 22.24 4.03 -6.92
N LEU A 292 21.30 4.80 -6.37
CA LEU A 292 21.26 6.26 -6.55
C LEU A 292 22.51 6.94 -5.96
N ALA A 293 22.98 6.50 -4.79
CA ALA A 293 24.22 7.00 -4.19
C ALA A 293 25.47 6.69 -5.05
N ARG A 294 25.42 5.67 -5.89
CA ARG A 294 26.46 5.31 -6.87
C ARG A 294 26.33 6.05 -8.20
N GLY A 295 25.44 7.05 -8.30
CA GLY A 295 25.26 7.86 -9.50
C GLY A 295 24.33 7.28 -10.55
N TRP A 296 23.54 6.23 -10.24
CA TRP A 296 22.52 5.75 -11.17
C TRP A 296 21.38 6.78 -11.26
N SER A 297 20.77 6.92 -12.45
CA SER A 297 19.56 7.72 -12.60
C SER A 297 18.37 7.10 -11.87
N VAL A 298 17.38 7.93 -11.52
CA VAL A 298 16.13 7.49 -10.85
C VAL A 298 15.44 6.40 -11.64
N ASN A 299 15.25 6.62 -12.93
CA ASN A 299 14.68 5.62 -13.84
C ASN A 299 15.42 4.28 -13.79
N ARG A 300 16.75 4.29 -13.90
CA ARG A 300 17.56 3.07 -13.92
C ARG A 300 17.49 2.37 -12.56
N ALA A 301 17.70 3.09 -11.47
CA ALA A 301 17.69 2.52 -10.12
C ALA A 301 16.32 1.91 -9.75
N ARG A 302 15.21 2.63 -9.97
CA ARG A 302 13.86 2.12 -9.68
C ARG A 302 13.54 0.88 -10.50
N LYS A 303 13.70 0.96 -11.84
CA LYS A 303 13.36 -0.16 -12.73
C LYS A 303 14.24 -1.38 -12.52
N SER A 304 15.52 -1.20 -12.21
CA SER A 304 16.41 -2.34 -11.94
C SER A 304 16.08 -3.05 -10.64
N VAL A 305 15.71 -2.33 -9.57
CA VAL A 305 15.28 -2.98 -8.32
C VAL A 305 13.93 -3.68 -8.50
N ILE A 306 13.01 -3.08 -9.25
CA ILE A 306 11.73 -3.72 -9.60
C ILE A 306 11.99 -5.01 -10.40
N ALA A 307 12.81 -4.94 -11.44
CA ALA A 307 13.18 -6.11 -12.24
C ALA A 307 13.83 -7.20 -11.39
N ALA A 308 14.76 -6.84 -10.48
CA ALA A 308 15.39 -7.80 -9.58
C ALA A 308 14.37 -8.48 -8.66
N GLY A 309 13.42 -7.73 -8.10
CA GLY A 309 12.31 -8.28 -7.31
C GLY A 309 11.47 -9.28 -8.12
N LEU A 310 11.04 -8.90 -9.32
CA LEU A 310 10.25 -9.76 -10.21
C LEU A 310 11.03 -11.01 -10.66
N LEU A 311 12.32 -10.87 -10.96
CA LEU A 311 13.19 -12.00 -11.34
C LEU A 311 13.43 -12.98 -10.19
N LEU A 312 13.43 -12.51 -8.94
CA LEU A 312 13.48 -13.39 -7.76
C LEU A 312 12.16 -14.12 -7.53
N MET A 313 11.02 -13.45 -7.78
CA MET A 313 9.69 -14.03 -7.63
C MET A 313 9.42 -15.17 -8.62
N PHE A 314 9.83 -14.99 -9.88
CA PHE A 314 9.49 -15.91 -10.96
C PHE A 314 9.88 -17.39 -10.68
N PRO A 315 11.15 -17.72 -10.38
CA PRO A 315 11.51 -19.10 -10.05
C PRO A 315 10.88 -19.57 -8.74
N ALA A 316 10.67 -18.68 -7.76
CA ALA A 316 10.06 -19.03 -6.48
C ALA A 316 8.57 -19.41 -6.62
N LEU A 317 7.84 -18.79 -7.56
CA LEU A 317 6.47 -19.17 -7.94
C LEU A 317 6.44 -20.59 -8.54
N ILE A 318 7.37 -20.89 -9.45
CA ILE A 318 7.48 -22.23 -10.06
C ILE A 318 7.84 -23.28 -8.99
N LEU A 319 8.81 -22.97 -8.11
CA LEU A 319 9.20 -23.85 -7.02
C LEU A 319 8.05 -24.11 -6.04
N SER A 320 7.21 -23.11 -5.78
CA SER A 320 6.04 -23.26 -4.89
C SER A 320 5.00 -24.22 -5.48
N ALA A 321 4.81 -24.22 -6.80
CA ALA A 321 3.96 -25.20 -7.48
C ALA A 321 4.50 -26.63 -7.35
N ALA A 322 5.82 -26.79 -7.37
CA ALA A 322 6.50 -28.08 -7.25
C ALA A 322 6.86 -28.47 -5.80
N ALA A 323 6.44 -27.70 -4.79
CA ALA A 323 6.88 -27.91 -3.42
C ALA A 323 6.35 -29.24 -2.85
N ALA A 324 7.28 -30.13 -2.50
CA ALA A 324 6.98 -31.45 -1.94
C ALA A 324 6.81 -31.43 -0.41
N THR A 325 7.30 -30.38 0.27
CA THR A 325 7.23 -30.26 1.73
C THR A 325 6.70 -28.88 2.15
N PRO A 326 6.05 -28.78 3.32
CA PRO A 326 5.54 -27.51 3.82
C PRO A 326 6.63 -26.47 4.05
N VAL A 327 7.79 -26.91 4.56
CA VAL A 327 8.95 -26.03 4.79
C VAL A 327 9.41 -25.41 3.47
N LEU A 328 9.55 -26.23 2.42
CA LEU A 328 9.95 -25.74 1.11
C LEU A 328 8.93 -24.75 0.55
N ALA A 329 7.64 -25.05 0.69
CA ALA A 329 6.56 -24.16 0.23
C ALA A 329 6.61 -22.80 0.94
N VAL A 330 6.70 -22.80 2.27
CA VAL A 330 6.72 -21.58 3.08
C VAL A 330 7.98 -20.74 2.82
N LEU A 331 9.15 -21.38 2.67
CA LEU A 331 10.37 -20.67 2.30
C LEU A 331 10.30 -20.09 0.89
N ALA A 332 9.78 -20.84 -0.08
CA ALA A 332 9.58 -20.36 -1.44
C ALA A 332 8.61 -19.16 -1.47
N ILE A 333 7.50 -19.24 -0.74
CA ILE A 333 6.56 -18.12 -0.60
C ILE A 333 7.21 -16.92 0.12
N GLY A 334 8.09 -17.16 1.09
CA GLY A 334 8.91 -16.11 1.69
C GLY A 334 9.78 -15.38 0.67
N VAL A 335 10.39 -16.10 -0.29
CA VAL A 335 11.15 -15.49 -1.40
C VAL A 335 10.23 -14.74 -2.36
N ILE A 336 9.02 -15.26 -2.65
CA ILE A 336 8.02 -14.56 -3.46
C ILE A 336 7.64 -13.23 -2.80
N LEU A 337 7.30 -13.25 -1.51
CA LEU A 337 6.91 -12.04 -0.79
C LEU A 337 8.06 -11.06 -0.59
N PHE A 338 9.30 -11.55 -0.46
CA PHE A 338 10.50 -10.71 -0.49
C PHE A 338 10.61 -9.95 -1.82
N GLY A 339 10.56 -10.67 -2.94
CA GLY A 339 10.67 -10.08 -4.27
C GLY A 339 9.51 -9.13 -4.58
N PHE A 340 8.29 -9.51 -4.16
CA PHE A 340 7.10 -8.66 -4.24
C PHE A 340 7.33 -7.35 -3.49
N GLN A 341 7.74 -7.42 -2.23
CA GLN A 341 7.94 -6.21 -1.43
C GLN A 341 9.08 -5.34 -1.95
N ALA A 342 10.15 -5.93 -2.47
CA ALA A 342 11.25 -5.18 -3.09
C ALA A 342 10.78 -4.42 -4.35
N ALA A 343 9.94 -5.05 -5.18
CA ALA A 343 9.37 -4.44 -6.37
C ALA A 343 8.31 -3.39 -6.03
N ILE A 344 7.32 -3.73 -5.22
CA ILE A 344 6.18 -2.85 -4.94
C ILE A 344 6.57 -1.60 -4.15
N THR A 345 7.56 -1.69 -3.27
CA THR A 345 8.14 -0.53 -2.57
C THR A 345 8.60 0.53 -3.57
N ASN A 346 9.25 0.11 -4.66
CA ASN A 346 9.73 1.03 -5.69
C ASN A 346 8.60 1.51 -6.60
N ILE A 347 7.62 0.67 -6.95
CA ILE A 347 6.43 1.06 -7.73
C ILE A 347 5.61 2.11 -6.99
N GLN A 348 5.37 1.91 -5.69
CA GLN A 348 4.62 2.83 -4.84
C GLN A 348 5.36 4.15 -4.58
N THR A 349 6.67 4.20 -4.81
CA THR A 349 7.44 5.45 -4.75
C THR A 349 7.24 6.31 -6.01
N LEU A 350 6.89 5.71 -7.15
CA LEU A 350 6.83 6.41 -8.44
C LEU A 350 5.89 7.62 -8.48
N PRO A 351 4.69 7.63 -7.85
CA PRO A 351 3.87 8.85 -7.79
C PRO A 351 4.60 10.06 -7.23
N SER A 352 5.48 9.84 -6.23
CA SER A 352 6.30 10.90 -5.64
C SER A 352 7.49 11.31 -6.52
N ASP A 353 7.96 10.42 -7.39
CA ASP A 353 9.05 10.72 -8.34
C ASP A 353 8.52 11.46 -9.57
N PHE A 354 7.28 11.19 -10.00
CA PHE A 354 6.64 11.85 -11.13
C PHE A 354 6.07 13.23 -10.82
N TYR A 355 5.45 13.39 -9.65
CA TYR A 355 4.76 14.61 -9.25
C TYR A 355 5.25 15.09 -7.89
N SER A 356 4.99 16.35 -7.56
CA SER A 356 5.15 16.89 -6.21
C SER A 356 3.85 17.49 -5.71
N GLY A 357 3.83 17.84 -4.42
CA GLY A 357 2.74 18.59 -3.81
C GLY A 357 1.40 17.95 -4.11
N GLN A 358 0.40 18.75 -4.50
CA GLN A 358 -1.03 18.40 -4.54
C GLN A 358 -1.47 17.39 -5.62
N THR A 359 -0.56 16.57 -6.16
CA THR A 359 -0.93 15.54 -7.13
C THR A 359 -0.43 14.15 -6.75
N VAL A 360 0.54 14.06 -5.83
CA VAL A 360 1.10 12.78 -5.39
C VAL A 360 0.04 11.88 -4.77
N GLY A 361 -0.83 12.42 -3.90
CA GLY A 361 -1.88 11.66 -3.25
C GLY A 361 -2.89 11.12 -4.25
N THR A 362 -3.28 11.94 -5.23
CA THR A 362 -4.26 11.59 -6.27
C THR A 362 -3.78 10.42 -7.13
N LEU A 363 -2.53 10.44 -7.61
CA LEU A 363 -1.99 9.32 -8.41
C LEU A 363 -1.78 8.07 -7.55
N ALA A 364 -1.29 8.21 -6.32
CA ALA A 364 -1.16 7.10 -5.39
C ALA A 364 -2.52 6.44 -5.11
N GLY A 365 -3.57 7.23 -4.87
CA GLY A 365 -4.93 6.75 -4.67
C GLY A 365 -5.55 6.09 -5.90
N LEU A 366 -5.36 6.68 -7.09
CA LEU A 366 -5.87 6.09 -8.32
C LEU A 366 -5.20 4.75 -8.64
N SER A 367 -3.87 4.68 -8.50
CA SER A 367 -3.16 3.41 -8.67
C SER A 367 -3.51 2.38 -7.59
N GLY A 368 -3.79 2.82 -6.36
CA GLY A 368 -4.31 1.95 -5.29
C GLY A 368 -5.70 1.40 -5.58
N THR A 369 -6.57 2.20 -6.21
CA THR A 369 -7.89 1.73 -6.68
C THR A 369 -7.72 0.63 -7.72
N SER A 370 -6.81 0.83 -8.68
CA SER A 370 -6.49 -0.16 -9.72
C SER A 370 -5.91 -1.45 -9.14
N ALA A 371 -5.06 -1.38 -8.12
CA ALA A 371 -4.59 -2.55 -7.37
C ALA A 371 -5.76 -3.39 -6.83
N VAL A 372 -6.74 -2.75 -6.18
CA VAL A 372 -7.90 -3.46 -5.60
C VAL A 372 -8.75 -4.11 -6.68
N LEU A 373 -8.94 -3.46 -7.83
CA LEU A 373 -9.64 -4.05 -8.97
C LEU A 373 -8.91 -5.29 -9.51
N GLY A 374 -7.58 -5.23 -9.64
CA GLY A 374 -6.77 -6.38 -10.02
C GLY A 374 -6.91 -7.54 -9.04
N VAL A 375 -6.89 -7.25 -7.74
CA VAL A 375 -7.11 -8.24 -6.68
C VAL A 375 -8.48 -8.88 -6.80
N ILE A 376 -9.55 -8.10 -6.99
CA ILE A 376 -10.91 -8.63 -7.15
C ILE A 376 -10.97 -9.58 -8.35
N VAL A 377 -10.45 -9.17 -9.51
CA VAL A 377 -10.44 -10.01 -10.73
C VAL A 377 -9.70 -11.32 -10.48
N CYS A 378 -8.48 -11.27 -9.93
CA CYS A 378 -7.70 -12.48 -9.68
C CYS A 378 -8.36 -13.38 -8.62
N MET A 379 -8.94 -12.83 -7.55
CA MET A 379 -9.59 -13.61 -6.50
C MET A 379 -10.81 -14.39 -7.00
N GLN A 380 -11.54 -13.87 -8.00
CA GLN A 380 -12.64 -14.61 -8.63
C GLN A 380 -12.16 -15.79 -9.48
N LEU A 381 -10.91 -15.75 -9.97
CA LEU A 381 -10.31 -16.85 -10.73
C LEU A 381 -9.79 -17.96 -9.82
N VAL A 382 -9.37 -17.66 -8.59
CA VAL A 382 -8.73 -18.64 -7.69
C VAL A 382 -9.55 -19.92 -7.52
N PRO A 383 -10.85 -19.87 -7.15
CA PRO A 383 -11.64 -21.10 -6.95
C PRO A 383 -11.77 -21.98 -8.21
N VAL A 384 -11.75 -21.35 -9.38
CA VAL A 384 -11.81 -22.06 -10.68
C VAL A 384 -10.45 -22.67 -11.03
N LEU A 385 -9.37 -21.99 -10.67
CA LEU A 385 -8.00 -22.43 -10.93
C LEU A 385 -7.50 -23.50 -9.96
N THR A 386 -8.10 -23.62 -8.77
CA THR A 386 -7.67 -24.55 -7.72
C THR A 386 -8.63 -25.72 -7.53
N VAL A 387 -9.49 -26.00 -8.52
CA VAL A 387 -10.40 -27.15 -8.49
C VAL A 387 -9.61 -28.45 -8.31
N GLY A 388 -10.06 -29.31 -7.39
CA GLY A 388 -9.37 -30.56 -7.07
C GLY A 388 -8.12 -30.42 -6.19
N GLY A 389 -7.86 -29.24 -5.62
CA GLY A 389 -6.73 -29.00 -4.73
C GLY A 389 -5.39 -28.80 -5.45
N ASP A 390 -5.41 -28.60 -6.78
CA ASP A 390 -4.22 -28.27 -7.55
C ASP A 390 -3.97 -26.76 -7.57
N TYR A 391 -2.94 -26.31 -6.86
CA TYR A 391 -2.55 -24.89 -6.81
C TYR A 391 -1.56 -24.51 -7.93
N THR A 392 -1.19 -25.43 -8.82
CA THR A 392 -0.26 -25.14 -9.93
C THR A 392 -0.75 -24.01 -10.84
N PRO A 393 -2.01 -24.00 -11.33
CA PRO A 393 -2.51 -22.92 -12.18
C PRO A 393 -2.51 -21.55 -11.49
N PHE A 394 -2.66 -21.55 -10.16
CA PHE A 394 -2.60 -20.37 -9.32
C PHE A 394 -1.19 -19.77 -9.26
N PHE A 395 -0.15 -20.59 -9.10
CA PHE A 395 1.23 -20.11 -9.15
C PHE A 395 1.64 -19.67 -10.56
N ILE A 396 1.15 -20.38 -11.58
CA ILE A 396 1.34 -19.99 -13.00
C ILE A 396 0.71 -18.63 -13.27
N LEU A 397 -0.53 -18.38 -12.81
CA LEU A 397 -1.17 -17.06 -12.95
C LEU A 397 -0.27 -15.98 -12.35
N GLY A 398 0.21 -16.16 -11.11
CA GLY A 398 1.13 -15.22 -10.47
C GLY A 398 2.39 -14.96 -11.30
N ALA A 399 2.97 -16.01 -11.91
CA ALA A 399 4.16 -15.90 -12.76
C ALA A 399 3.88 -15.16 -14.07
N LEU A 400 2.71 -15.37 -14.69
CA LEU A 400 2.27 -14.69 -15.91
C LEU A 400 2.00 -13.19 -15.71
N LEU A 401 1.66 -12.76 -14.50
CA LEU A 401 1.46 -11.35 -14.18
C LEU A 401 2.78 -10.56 -14.12
N LEU A 402 3.91 -11.19 -13.76
CA LEU A 402 5.18 -10.49 -13.53
C LEU A 402 5.73 -9.76 -14.78
N PRO A 403 5.75 -10.36 -15.98
CA PRO A 403 6.15 -9.65 -17.20
C PRO A 403 5.25 -8.44 -17.49
N LEU A 404 3.94 -8.52 -17.20
CA LEU A 404 3.00 -7.43 -17.41
C LEU A 404 3.28 -6.25 -16.48
N VAL A 405 3.75 -6.50 -15.25
CA VAL A 405 4.22 -5.45 -14.34
C VAL A 405 5.37 -4.67 -14.97
N TYR A 406 6.42 -5.37 -15.43
CA TYR A 406 7.59 -4.71 -16.01
C TYR A 406 7.26 -4.01 -17.33
N LEU A 407 6.43 -4.64 -18.17
CA LEU A 407 5.94 -4.05 -19.43
C LEU A 407 5.16 -2.76 -19.17
N SER A 408 4.29 -2.73 -18.14
CA SER A 408 3.54 -1.54 -17.75
C SER A 408 4.47 -0.36 -17.41
N LEU A 409 5.54 -0.63 -16.66
CA LEU A 409 6.53 0.39 -16.32
C LEU A 409 7.40 0.81 -17.52
N TRP A 410 7.67 -0.12 -18.44
CA TRP A 410 8.39 0.18 -19.68
C TRP A 410 7.57 1.10 -20.58
N LEU A 411 6.30 0.77 -20.83
CA LEU A 411 5.34 1.58 -21.58
C LEU A 411 5.10 2.95 -20.91
N GLY A 412 5.09 2.97 -19.58
CA GLY A 412 4.98 4.19 -18.77
C GLY A 412 6.13 5.18 -18.95
N GLY A 413 7.25 4.77 -19.56
CA GLY A 413 8.35 5.67 -19.91
C GLY A 413 9.40 5.87 -18.84
N ARG A 414 10.17 6.95 -18.96
CA ARG A 414 11.24 7.26 -18.01
C ARG A 414 10.67 7.79 -16.70
N VAL A 415 11.29 7.39 -15.58
CA VAL A 415 11.00 7.93 -14.25
C VAL A 415 11.70 9.26 -14.05
N ASP A 416 11.10 10.30 -14.63
CA ASP A 416 11.50 11.70 -14.51
C ASP A 416 10.27 12.54 -14.12
N ARG A 417 10.48 13.74 -13.56
CA ARG A 417 9.39 14.66 -13.21
C ARG A 417 8.51 14.95 -14.43
N VAL A 418 7.20 14.79 -14.28
CA VAL A 418 6.24 15.05 -15.35
C VAL A 418 6.07 16.56 -15.52
N GLN A 419 6.22 17.02 -16.76
CA GLN A 419 6.03 18.40 -17.16
C GLN A 419 4.65 18.57 -17.85
N PRO A 420 4.08 19.79 -17.88
CA PRO A 420 2.89 20.06 -18.68
C PRO A 420 3.10 19.64 -20.14
N HIS A 421 2.09 19.05 -20.77
CA HIS A 421 2.13 18.88 -22.22
C HIS A 421 2.28 20.27 -22.84
N PRO A 422 3.21 20.50 -23.79
CA PRO A 422 3.27 21.77 -24.49
C PRO A 422 1.91 21.97 -25.14
N SER A 423 1.14 22.94 -24.63
CA SER A 423 -0.08 23.36 -25.28
C SER A 423 0.31 23.75 -26.70
N HIS A 424 -0.30 23.14 -27.72
CA HIS A 424 -0.34 23.77 -29.03
C HIS A 424 -0.89 25.17 -28.79
N LYS A 425 0.00 26.18 -28.77
CA LYS A 425 -0.43 27.55 -28.98
C LYS A 425 -1.20 27.48 -30.29
N LYS A 426 -2.49 27.82 -30.25
CA LYS A 426 -3.18 28.24 -31.46
C LYS A 426 -2.33 29.37 -32.01
N THR A 427 -1.57 29.10 -33.06
CA THR A 427 -1.14 30.11 -34.02
C THR A 427 -2.42 30.66 -34.62
N GLY A 428 -2.94 31.68 -33.98
CA GLY A 428 -4.17 32.38 -34.32
C GLY A 428 -4.03 33.78 -33.76
N ASP A 429 -3.02 34.48 -34.27
CA ASP A 429 -2.96 35.93 -34.42
C ASP A 429 -2.00 36.17 -35.59
N LEU A 430 -2.55 36.00 -36.79
CA LEU A 430 -2.05 36.67 -37.99
C LEU A 430 -2.96 37.90 -38.21
N ASP A 431 -2.29 39.02 -38.46
CA ASP A 431 -2.76 40.26 -39.06
C ASP A 431 -3.74 41.14 -38.25
N GLU A 432 -3.26 42.31 -37.81
CA GLU A 432 -3.49 43.56 -38.55
C GLU A 432 -2.79 44.75 -37.85
N THR A 433 -2.38 45.73 -38.65
CA THR A 433 -1.87 47.08 -38.31
C THR A 433 -0.38 47.28 -37.99
N CYS A 434 0.44 47.33 -39.04
CA CYS A 434 1.52 48.31 -39.13
C CYS A 434 1.88 48.63 -40.60
N VAL A 435 1.04 49.45 -41.26
CA VAL A 435 1.46 50.31 -42.39
C VAL A 435 0.64 51.59 -42.29
N LEU A 436 1.29 52.67 -41.84
CA LEU A 436 1.16 54.03 -42.37
C LEU A 436 2.43 54.81 -42.01
#